data_AF-A0A9D7A2I7-F1
#
_entry.id   AF-A0A9D7A2I7-F1
#
_cell.length_a   1.000
_cell.length_b   1.000
_cell.length_c   1.000
_cell.angle_alpha   90.00
_cell.angle_beta   90.00
_cell.angle_gamma   90.00
#
_symmetry.space_group_name_H-M   'P 1'
#
loop_
_entity.id
_entity.type
_entity.pdbx_description
1 polymer ?
#
loop_
_entity_poly.entity_id
_entity_poly.type
_entity_poly.pdbx_seq_one_letter_code
_entity_poly.pdbx_strand_id
1 'polypeptide(L)'
;MQYKLSGSLFTEVHAENIIFLYVRDANGAGVAGARVKIWAGPPPTGQPPYFVDDVPFRATSPSGKLEYAAFNGPMPDSRDYWMQVLDNTGAALSDPVQFHFMRGGTVWITAILQATGGGGGGGNVSVNLDCDARLNGLNITFQEAQPAQGQLYWKLIRAHYLPEGNEPGQAQGRVNMYYTTLNENGQPIVAQRVWQEWPGDRASKMTGDDGVTDFNMSGDSSFSPERGEHGPYTAYVDGLPSDKVAGMGLPLKRHVCFELTWRKTLKGNAPVANSSLTGKISNAPRGAQVTITAHAISKSFALDNTGNYSFTQLPAGVYSLAVSGAGIVKFDIALDSTNTAQVDYTYPTQKLEDAILARAKEFTWMPINTDAALYRFAQANNLGYPQTDEFEATFNNEKFIVQVFNLGIVYVQVGDWGNVKSLKKS
;
A
#
# COMPACT_ATOMS: atom_id res chain seq x y z
N MET A 1 21.96 -1.25 -15.93
CA MET A 1 21.41 -1.04 -14.57
C MET A 1 19.96 -1.48 -14.62
N GLN A 2 19.56 -2.51 -13.87
CA GLN A 2 18.15 -2.94 -13.85
C GLN A 2 17.41 -2.19 -12.74
N TYR A 3 16.11 -1.93 -12.90
CA TYR A 3 15.25 -1.31 -11.89
C TYR A 3 14.15 -2.27 -11.46
N LYS A 4 13.81 -2.24 -10.17
CA LYS A 4 12.72 -3.03 -9.59
C LYS A 4 11.81 -2.17 -8.72
N LEU A 5 10.57 -2.59 -8.58
CA LEU A 5 9.61 -1.92 -7.70
C LEU A 5 10.09 -2.05 -6.25
N SER A 6 10.26 -0.91 -5.57
CA SER A 6 10.86 -0.83 -4.24
C SER A 6 9.85 -0.99 -3.09
N GLY A 7 8.60 -1.32 -3.38
CA GLY A 7 7.52 -1.45 -2.40
C GLY A 7 6.15 -1.65 -3.05
N SER A 8 5.08 -1.60 -2.25
CA SER A 8 3.71 -1.60 -2.78
C SER A 8 3.39 -0.26 -3.44
N LEU A 9 2.45 -0.27 -4.40
CA LEU A 9 1.87 0.95 -4.96
C LEU A 9 1.12 1.70 -3.86
N PHE A 10 1.26 3.02 -3.84
CA PHE A 10 0.46 3.89 -2.98
C PHE A 10 -0.73 4.43 -3.76
N THR A 11 -1.93 4.44 -3.17
CA THR A 11 -3.15 4.92 -3.80
C THR A 11 -3.84 5.93 -2.90
N GLU A 12 -4.20 7.09 -3.44
CA GLU A 12 -4.91 8.16 -2.74
C GLU A 12 -6.16 8.57 -3.53
N VAL A 13 -7.27 8.85 -2.84
CA VAL A 13 -8.47 9.38 -3.49
C VAL A 13 -8.25 10.85 -3.84
N HIS A 14 -8.46 11.21 -5.10
CA HIS A 14 -8.28 12.58 -5.59
C HIS A 14 -9.44 13.00 -6.49
N ALA A 15 -9.41 14.20 -7.09
CA ALA A 15 -10.37 14.64 -8.11
C ALA A 15 -10.05 14.12 -9.52
N GLU A 16 -8.88 13.53 -9.73
CA GLU A 16 -8.31 13.17 -11.03
C GLU A 16 -7.67 11.78 -10.97
N ASN A 17 -7.43 11.19 -12.14
CA ASN A 17 -6.70 9.94 -12.26
C ASN A 17 -5.28 10.18 -12.78
N ILE A 18 -4.30 10.19 -11.87
CA ILE A 18 -2.89 10.49 -12.16
C ILE A 18 -1.99 9.35 -11.70
N ILE A 19 -1.01 9.01 -12.54
CA ILE A 19 0.08 8.09 -12.19
C ILE A 19 1.34 8.90 -11.90
N PHE A 20 1.96 8.63 -10.75
CA PHE A 20 3.29 9.10 -10.42
C PHE A 20 4.28 7.94 -10.41
N LEU A 21 5.32 8.03 -11.24
CA LEU A 21 6.42 7.07 -11.24
C LEU A 21 7.71 7.78 -10.85
N TYR A 22 8.35 7.30 -9.80
CA TYR A 22 9.68 7.75 -9.41
C TYR A 22 10.72 6.72 -9.84
N VAL A 23 11.69 7.12 -10.65
CA VAL A 23 12.85 6.31 -11.02
C VAL A 23 14.04 6.77 -10.19
N ARG A 24 14.63 5.84 -9.44
CA ARG A 24 15.69 6.10 -8.47
C ARG A 24 16.92 5.23 -8.75
N ASP A 25 18.11 5.79 -8.59
CA ASP A 25 19.38 5.05 -8.71
C ASP A 25 19.56 4.09 -7.53
N ALA A 26 20.68 3.38 -7.42
CA ALA A 26 20.88 2.40 -6.34
C ALA A 26 20.94 3.05 -4.94
N ASN A 27 21.25 4.34 -4.86
CA ASN A 27 21.36 5.11 -3.63
C ASN A 27 20.05 5.84 -3.27
N GLY A 28 19.02 5.75 -4.11
CA GLY A 28 17.74 6.43 -3.90
C GLY A 28 17.68 7.85 -4.43
N ALA A 29 18.72 8.32 -5.12
CA ALA A 29 18.68 9.61 -5.79
C ALA A 29 17.76 9.54 -7.02
N GLY A 30 17.08 10.65 -7.32
CA GLY A 30 16.26 10.75 -8.54
C GLY A 30 17.10 10.56 -9.80
N VAL A 31 16.68 9.67 -10.70
CA VAL A 31 17.32 9.52 -12.01
C VAL A 31 16.68 10.50 -12.96
N ALA A 32 17.33 11.64 -13.19
CA ALA A 32 16.89 12.61 -14.18
C ALA A 32 16.97 12.03 -15.60
N GLY A 33 15.95 12.30 -16.43
CA GLY A 33 15.95 11.90 -17.83
C GLY A 33 15.79 10.39 -18.11
N ALA A 34 15.38 9.60 -17.11
CA ALA A 34 15.08 8.19 -17.31
C ALA A 34 13.93 8.04 -18.32
N ARG A 35 14.13 7.18 -19.33
CA ARG A 35 13.16 6.94 -20.40
C ARG A 35 12.12 5.96 -19.91
N VAL A 36 10.86 6.36 -19.92
CA VAL A 36 9.73 5.55 -19.46
C VAL A 36 8.75 5.35 -20.60
N LYS A 37 8.46 4.10 -20.91
CA LYS A 37 7.37 3.72 -21.82
C LYS A 37 6.08 3.56 -21.04
N ILE A 38 5.00 4.09 -21.59
CA ILE A 38 3.65 4.01 -21.02
C ILE A 38 2.73 3.37 -22.05
N TRP A 39 1.92 2.42 -21.61
CA TRP A 39 0.84 1.86 -22.42
C TRP A 39 -0.29 1.44 -21.53
N ALA A 40 -1.44 1.20 -22.13
CA ALA A 40 -2.62 0.76 -21.41
C ALA A 40 -3.17 -0.44 -22.21
N GLY A 41 -3.26 -1.60 -21.54
CA GLY A 41 -3.53 -2.88 -22.20
C GLY A 41 -3.86 -3.99 -21.20
N PRO A 42 -4.44 -5.12 -21.65
CA PRO A 42 -4.22 -6.38 -20.96
C PRO A 42 -2.70 -6.61 -20.79
N PRO A 43 -2.26 -7.50 -19.88
CA PRO A 43 -0.84 -7.82 -19.73
C PRO A 43 -0.19 -8.13 -21.09
N PRO A 44 1.12 -7.92 -21.28
CA PRO A 44 1.77 -8.15 -22.55
C PRO A 44 1.82 -9.65 -22.87
N THR A 45 0.69 -10.20 -23.34
CA THR A 45 0.49 -11.59 -23.78
C THR A 45 0.37 -11.69 -25.30
N GLY A 46 0.81 -10.65 -26.03
CA GLY A 46 0.75 -10.60 -27.50
C GLY A 46 -0.56 -10.03 -28.09
N GLN A 47 -1.51 -9.60 -27.26
CA GLN A 47 -2.65 -8.78 -27.70
C GLN A 47 -2.21 -7.32 -27.84
N PRO A 48 -2.65 -6.57 -28.87
CA PRO A 48 -2.32 -5.17 -29.00
C PRO A 48 -2.91 -4.38 -27.81
N PRO A 49 -2.12 -3.50 -27.17
CA PRO A 49 -2.64 -2.64 -26.12
C PRO A 49 -3.74 -1.74 -26.67
N TYR A 50 -4.74 -1.43 -25.85
CA TYR A 50 -5.82 -0.52 -26.25
C TYR A 50 -5.32 0.92 -26.44
N PHE A 51 -4.16 1.24 -25.86
CA PHE A 51 -3.46 2.50 -26.05
C PHE A 51 -1.96 2.30 -25.88
N VAL A 52 -1.16 2.86 -26.79
CA VAL A 52 0.26 3.13 -26.60
C VAL A 52 0.41 4.63 -26.64
N ASP A 53 1.18 5.19 -25.71
CA ASP A 53 1.48 6.61 -25.74
C ASP A 53 2.09 7.00 -27.09
N ASP A 54 1.61 8.10 -27.67
CA ASP A 54 1.99 8.57 -29.02
C ASP A 54 3.48 8.95 -29.08
N VAL A 55 4.07 9.25 -27.91
CA VAL A 55 5.50 9.47 -27.76
C VAL A 55 6.23 8.15 -27.44
N PRO A 56 7.37 7.85 -28.10
CA PRO A 56 8.09 6.60 -27.89
C PRO A 56 8.52 6.33 -26.44
N PHE A 57 8.73 7.41 -25.67
CA PHE A 57 8.99 7.40 -24.24
C PHE A 57 8.78 8.82 -23.67
N ARG A 58 8.57 8.90 -22.36
CA ARG A 58 8.67 10.13 -21.58
C ARG A 58 9.94 10.13 -20.75
N ALA A 59 10.43 11.32 -20.39
CA ALA A 59 11.59 11.48 -19.55
C ALA A 59 11.17 11.91 -18.14
N THR A 60 11.82 11.36 -17.12
CA THR A 60 11.65 11.85 -15.74
C THR A 60 12.27 13.25 -15.57
N SER A 61 11.66 14.02 -14.67
CA SER A 61 12.18 15.32 -14.19
C SER A 61 13.51 15.17 -13.42
N PRO A 62 14.18 16.27 -13.03
CA PRO A 62 15.41 16.21 -12.25
C PRO A 62 15.32 15.43 -10.93
N SER A 63 14.14 15.34 -10.31
CA SER A 63 13.91 14.56 -9.09
C SER A 63 13.66 13.06 -9.36
N GLY A 64 13.72 12.63 -10.62
CA GLY A 64 13.36 11.27 -11.03
C GLY A 64 11.85 11.02 -11.12
N LYS A 65 11.01 12.06 -10.95
CA LYS A 65 9.55 11.96 -11.06
C LYS A 65 9.09 12.03 -12.50
N LEU A 66 8.20 11.11 -12.89
CA LEU A 66 7.33 11.22 -14.05
C LEU A 66 5.87 11.30 -13.57
N GLU A 67 5.13 12.22 -14.15
CA GLU A 67 3.70 12.42 -13.91
C GLU A 67 2.93 12.15 -15.21
N TYR A 68 1.85 11.36 -15.11
CA TYR A 68 1.01 11.03 -16.25
C TYR A 68 -0.47 11.08 -15.87
N ALA A 69 -1.19 12.05 -16.45
CA ALA A 69 -2.63 12.16 -16.30
C ALA A 69 -3.34 11.10 -17.17
N ALA A 70 -3.92 10.09 -16.54
CA ALA A 70 -4.62 9.01 -17.22
C ALA A 70 -6.02 9.44 -17.68
N PHE A 71 -6.75 10.19 -16.85
CA PHE A 71 -8.06 10.75 -17.16
C PHE A 71 -8.39 11.92 -16.22
N ASN A 72 -9.08 12.94 -16.74
CA ASN A 72 -9.54 14.07 -15.93
C ASN A 72 -10.95 13.77 -15.39
N GLY A 73 -11.08 13.61 -14.07
CA GLY A 73 -12.32 13.17 -13.41
C GLY A 73 -12.48 11.64 -13.31
N PRO A 74 -13.68 11.15 -12.93
CA PRO A 74 -13.94 9.73 -12.68
C PRO A 74 -13.67 8.83 -13.89
N MET A 75 -13.05 7.69 -13.64
CA MET A 75 -12.69 6.77 -14.72
C MET A 75 -13.95 6.19 -15.36
N PRO A 76 -14.16 6.30 -16.68
CA PRO A 76 -15.40 5.85 -17.31
C PRO A 76 -15.58 4.33 -17.24
N ASP A 77 -14.47 3.60 -17.27
CA ASP A 77 -14.36 2.14 -17.20
C ASP A 77 -13.12 1.74 -16.40
N SER A 78 -13.03 0.46 -15.99
CA SER A 78 -11.82 -0.08 -15.35
C SER A 78 -10.68 -0.19 -16.37
N ARG A 79 -9.48 0.27 -16.02
CA ARG A 79 -8.31 0.28 -16.93
C ARG A 79 -7.00 -0.02 -16.21
N ASP A 80 -6.14 -0.77 -16.90
CA ASP A 80 -4.78 -1.12 -16.47
C ASP A 80 -3.72 -0.40 -17.29
N TYR A 81 -3.03 0.54 -16.67
CA TYR A 81 -1.86 1.19 -17.25
C TYR A 81 -0.60 0.43 -16.85
N TRP A 82 0.41 0.52 -17.70
CA TRP A 82 1.70 -0.10 -17.50
C TRP A 82 2.80 0.91 -17.77
N MET A 83 3.82 0.91 -16.92
CA MET A 83 5.02 1.70 -17.14
C MET A 83 6.28 0.84 -17.06
N GLN A 84 7.26 1.13 -17.91
CA GLN A 84 8.54 0.41 -17.95
C GLN A 84 9.70 1.37 -18.24
N VAL A 85 10.78 1.22 -17.49
CA VAL A 85 12.02 2.00 -17.71
C VAL A 85 12.81 1.37 -18.84
N LEU A 86 13.33 2.20 -19.74
CA LEU A 86 14.11 1.82 -20.91
C LEU A 86 15.52 2.43 -20.85
N ASP A 87 16.45 1.81 -21.57
CA ASP A 87 17.76 2.40 -21.85
C ASP A 87 17.75 3.30 -23.11
N ASN A 88 18.91 3.80 -23.50
CA ASN A 88 19.05 4.69 -24.66
C ASN A 88 18.78 3.99 -26.01
N THR A 89 18.85 2.66 -26.05
CA THR A 89 18.53 1.85 -27.24
C THR A 89 17.06 1.46 -27.31
N GLY A 90 16.31 1.70 -26.22
CA GLY A 90 14.92 1.28 -26.06
C GLY A 90 14.75 -0.12 -25.46
N ALA A 91 15.84 -0.76 -25.02
CA ALA A 91 15.76 -2.04 -24.32
C ALA A 91 15.26 -1.83 -22.89
N ALA A 92 14.50 -2.80 -22.38
CA ALA A 92 13.91 -2.73 -21.05
C ALA A 92 14.97 -2.80 -19.94
N LEU A 93 14.88 -1.87 -18.99
CA LEU A 93 15.66 -1.87 -17.76
C LEU A 93 14.83 -2.26 -16.53
N SER A 94 13.51 -2.34 -16.63
CA SER A 94 12.63 -2.82 -15.56
C SER A 94 11.61 -3.83 -16.08
N ASP A 95 11.00 -4.59 -15.18
CA ASP A 95 9.72 -5.24 -15.47
C ASP A 95 8.62 -4.17 -15.60
N PRO A 96 7.54 -4.42 -16.37
CA PRO A 96 6.37 -3.55 -16.40
C PRO A 96 5.69 -3.44 -15.04
N VAL A 97 5.42 -2.22 -14.59
CA VAL A 97 4.64 -1.93 -13.37
C VAL A 97 3.19 -1.68 -13.75
N GLN A 98 2.25 -2.42 -13.18
CA GLN A 98 0.81 -2.26 -13.40
C GLN A 98 0.20 -1.19 -12.50
N PHE A 99 -0.68 -0.37 -13.05
CA PHE A 99 -1.47 0.65 -12.34
C PHE A 99 -2.94 0.45 -12.67
N HIS A 100 -3.72 0.00 -11.69
CA HIS A 100 -5.13 -0.34 -11.87
C HIS A 100 -6.06 0.82 -11.45
N PHE A 101 -6.85 1.32 -12.39
CA PHE A 101 -7.90 2.31 -12.14
C PHE A 101 -9.27 1.65 -12.19
N MET A 102 -10.05 1.78 -11.11
CA MET A 102 -11.41 1.25 -11.05
C MET A 102 -12.41 2.19 -11.74
N ARG A 103 -13.44 1.61 -12.36
CA ARG A 103 -14.58 2.36 -12.93
C ARG A 103 -15.22 3.25 -11.85
N GLY A 104 -15.46 4.51 -12.20
CA GLY A 104 -16.02 5.53 -11.32
C GLY A 104 -15.04 6.07 -10.27
N GLY A 105 -13.82 5.54 -10.20
CA GLY A 105 -12.80 6.00 -9.26
C GLY A 105 -12.05 7.24 -9.75
N THR A 106 -11.56 8.03 -8.80
CA THR A 106 -10.61 9.12 -9.01
C THR A 106 -9.48 8.95 -8.01
N VAL A 107 -8.33 8.47 -8.49
CA VAL A 107 -7.19 8.16 -7.63
C VAL A 107 -5.88 8.65 -8.20
N TRP A 108 -4.97 8.97 -7.30
CA TRP A 108 -3.55 9.07 -7.60
C TRP A 108 -2.87 7.76 -7.24
N ILE A 109 -2.08 7.20 -8.17
CA ILE A 109 -1.33 5.96 -7.93
C ILE A 109 0.16 6.23 -8.08
N THR A 110 0.93 5.97 -7.02
CA THR A 110 2.37 6.22 -6.97
C THR A 110 3.18 4.93 -6.92
N ALA A 111 4.21 4.84 -7.76
CA ALA A 111 5.19 3.76 -7.79
C ALA A 111 6.63 4.30 -7.67
N ILE A 112 7.51 3.50 -7.07
CA ILE A 112 8.94 3.78 -6.98
C ILE A 112 9.73 2.61 -7.57
N LEU A 113 10.47 2.86 -8.66
CA LEU A 113 11.41 1.93 -9.27
C LEU A 113 12.84 2.30 -8.85
N GLN A 114 13.54 1.35 -8.22
CA GLN A 114 14.90 1.52 -7.69
C GLN A 114 15.89 0.65 -8.46
N ALA A 115 17.05 1.19 -8.82
CA ALA A 115 18.09 0.42 -9.49
C ALA A 115 18.67 -0.70 -8.61
N THR A 116 18.68 -1.93 -9.13
CA THR A 116 19.37 -3.10 -8.58
C THR A 116 20.72 -3.25 -9.30
N GLY A 117 21.82 -2.85 -8.66
CA GLY A 117 23.17 -3.11 -9.19
C GLY A 117 24.29 -2.39 -8.46
N GLY A 118 25.06 -3.16 -7.69
CA GLY A 118 26.27 -2.75 -6.98
C GLY A 118 26.11 -2.98 -5.48
N GLY A 119 26.48 -4.17 -4.99
CA GLY A 119 26.51 -4.47 -3.57
C GLY A 119 27.50 -3.55 -2.84
N GLY A 120 27.02 -2.37 -2.43
CA GLY A 120 27.59 -1.63 -1.31
C GLY A 120 26.93 -2.21 -0.07
N GLY A 121 27.70 -2.92 0.76
CA GLY A 121 27.22 -3.46 2.01
C GLY A 121 26.46 -2.38 2.78
N GLY A 122 25.33 -2.77 3.36
CA GLY A 122 24.64 -2.02 4.41
C GLY A 122 25.53 -1.92 5.65
N GLY A 123 26.69 -1.30 5.51
CA GLY A 123 27.48 -0.81 6.61
C GLY A 123 26.64 0.29 7.22
N ASN A 124 26.23 0.08 8.48
CA ASN A 124 25.83 1.13 9.38
C ASN A 124 26.92 2.20 9.36
N VAL A 125 26.79 3.19 8.46
CA VAL A 125 27.57 4.42 8.57
C VAL A 125 27.01 5.09 9.81
N SER A 126 27.82 5.08 10.87
CA SER A 126 27.65 5.96 12.02
C SER A 126 27.68 7.39 11.49
N VAL A 127 26.50 7.95 11.18
CA VAL A 127 26.38 9.35 10.82
C VAL A 127 26.51 10.12 12.12
N ASN A 128 27.65 10.77 12.29
CA ASN A 128 27.84 11.77 13.34
C ASN A 128 26.93 12.96 13.03
N LEU A 129 26.44 13.63 14.07
CA LEU A 129 25.62 14.82 13.92
C LEU A 129 26.44 15.92 13.22
N ASP A 130 25.99 16.36 12.06
CA ASP A 130 26.44 17.61 11.43
C ASP A 130 25.79 18.80 12.15
N CYS A 131 26.50 19.34 13.14
CA CYS A 131 26.02 20.40 14.02
C CYS A 131 26.71 21.73 13.70
N ASP A 132 25.91 22.79 13.52
CA ASP A 132 26.43 24.15 13.44
C ASP A 132 26.91 24.63 14.81
N ALA A 133 28.21 24.93 14.91
CA ALA A 133 28.85 25.35 16.16
C ALA A 133 28.21 26.58 16.80
N ARG A 134 27.51 27.42 16.04
CA ARG A 134 26.81 28.62 16.56
C ARG A 134 25.62 28.26 17.46
N LEU A 135 25.06 27.05 17.33
CA LEU A 135 23.97 26.57 18.19
C LEU A 135 24.39 26.50 19.66
N ASN A 136 25.68 26.26 19.94
CA ASN A 136 26.22 26.30 21.31
C ASN A 136 26.07 27.70 21.94
N GLY A 137 26.26 28.76 21.14
CA GLY A 137 26.08 30.14 21.59
C GLY A 137 24.62 30.56 21.76
N LEU A 138 23.67 29.69 21.41
CA LEU A 138 22.23 29.92 21.53
C LEU A 138 21.59 29.10 22.66
N ASN A 139 22.39 28.45 23.50
CA ASN A 139 21.91 27.57 24.59
C ASN A 139 20.99 26.44 24.10
N ILE A 140 21.21 25.96 22.87
CA ILE A 140 20.48 24.82 22.30
C ILE A 140 20.97 23.53 22.95
N THR A 141 20.04 22.65 23.29
CA THR A 141 20.32 21.35 23.89
C THR A 141 19.84 20.22 22.99
N PHE A 142 20.62 19.15 22.97
CA PHE A 142 20.32 17.93 22.22
C PHE A 142 20.08 16.80 23.21
N GLN A 143 18.93 16.14 23.09
CA GLN A 143 18.59 14.98 23.89
C GLN A 143 18.56 13.75 23.00
N GLU A 144 19.52 12.84 23.20
CA GLU A 144 19.54 11.57 22.48
C GLU A 144 18.41 10.64 22.94
N ALA A 145 17.76 10.00 21.97
CA ALA A 145 16.84 8.91 22.23
C ALA A 145 17.57 7.74 22.92
N GLN A 146 16.82 7.00 23.74
CA GLN A 146 17.31 5.80 24.43
C GLN A 146 16.60 4.52 23.92
N PRO A 147 16.74 4.17 22.63
CA PRO A 147 16.17 2.93 22.10
C PRO A 147 16.93 1.69 22.58
N ALA A 148 16.26 0.55 22.62
CA ALA A 148 16.90 -0.76 22.87
C ALA A 148 17.82 -1.17 21.69
N GLN A 149 18.75 -2.10 21.94
CA GLN A 149 19.57 -2.68 20.87
C GLN A 149 18.69 -3.35 19.80
N GLY A 150 18.99 -3.09 18.52
CA GLY A 150 18.20 -3.55 17.39
C GLY A 150 16.87 -2.80 17.18
N GLN A 151 16.57 -1.77 17.96
CA GLN A 151 15.37 -0.96 17.77
C GLN A 151 15.64 0.23 16.82
N LEU A 152 14.72 0.49 15.90
CA LEU A 152 14.74 1.70 15.08
C LEU A 152 14.36 2.93 15.91
N TYR A 153 15.05 4.04 15.66
CA TYR A 153 14.79 5.33 16.26
C TYR A 153 15.07 6.46 15.27
N TRP A 154 14.54 7.63 15.53
CA TRP A 154 14.87 8.84 14.79
C TRP A 154 16.13 9.47 15.34
N LYS A 155 17.24 9.28 14.62
CA LYS A 155 18.49 9.93 14.95
C LYS A 155 18.54 11.30 14.30
N LEU A 156 18.86 12.34 15.06
CA LEU A 156 19.19 13.64 14.51
C LEU A 156 20.57 13.55 13.87
N ILE A 157 20.66 13.88 12.58
CA ILE A 157 21.90 13.78 11.82
C ILE A 157 22.38 15.14 11.29
N ARG A 158 21.52 16.16 11.29
CA ARG A 158 21.91 17.54 10.97
C ARG A 158 21.11 18.54 11.81
N ALA A 159 21.79 19.57 12.32
CA ALA A 159 21.19 20.73 12.96
C ALA A 159 21.97 21.98 12.58
N HIS A 160 21.40 22.82 11.70
CA HIS A 160 22.04 24.03 11.18
C HIS A 160 21.26 25.28 11.56
N TYR A 161 21.98 26.37 11.82
CA TYR A 161 21.42 27.69 12.14
C TYR A 161 21.64 28.66 10.98
N LEU A 162 20.55 29.22 10.45
CA LEU A 162 20.62 30.28 9.45
C LEU A 162 20.45 31.62 10.16
N PRO A 163 21.50 32.46 10.25
CA PRO A 163 21.41 33.76 10.88
C PRO A 163 20.62 34.74 10.03
N GLU A 164 20.31 35.91 10.60
CA GLU A 164 19.73 37.02 9.88
C GLU A 164 20.59 37.48 8.70
N GLY A 165 19.93 37.90 7.62
CA GLY A 165 20.54 38.48 6.43
C GLY A 165 19.91 37.95 5.13
N ASN A 166 20.38 38.45 4.00
CA ASN A 166 19.78 38.22 2.67
C ASN A 166 20.62 37.33 1.74
N GLU A 167 21.78 36.85 2.19
CA GLU A 167 22.67 36.00 1.39
C GLU A 167 22.23 34.52 1.42
N PRO A 168 22.69 33.70 0.44
CA PRO A 168 22.59 32.24 0.54
C PRO A 168 23.19 31.72 1.85
N GLY A 169 22.47 30.84 2.55
CA GLY A 169 22.86 30.36 3.89
C GLY A 169 22.45 31.29 5.05
N GLN A 170 21.62 32.30 4.78
CA GLN A 170 20.96 33.14 5.79
C GLN A 170 19.44 32.97 5.75
N ALA A 171 18.76 33.54 6.74
CA ALA A 171 17.32 33.41 6.92
C ALA A 171 16.52 34.10 5.80
N GLN A 172 17.05 35.13 5.15
CA GLN A 172 16.37 35.84 4.04
C GLN A 172 14.96 36.31 4.41
N GLY A 173 14.83 36.85 5.63
CA GLY A 173 13.55 37.31 6.19
C GLY A 173 12.64 36.21 6.73
N ARG A 174 13.04 34.93 6.66
CA ARG A 174 12.27 33.80 7.18
C ARG A 174 12.47 33.60 8.68
N VAL A 175 11.49 32.97 9.32
CA VAL A 175 11.43 32.69 10.77
C VAL A 175 10.89 31.29 11.01
N ASN A 176 11.63 30.27 10.55
CA ASN A 176 11.11 28.92 10.42
C ASN A 176 12.02 27.86 11.07
N MET A 177 11.39 26.81 11.58
CA MET A 177 12.04 25.54 11.89
C MET A 177 11.71 24.56 10.77
N TYR A 178 12.71 24.15 10.00
CA TYR A 178 12.60 23.18 8.91
C TYR A 178 12.94 21.78 9.42
N TYR A 179 12.13 20.82 9.02
CA TYR A 179 12.26 19.41 9.36
C TYR A 179 12.44 18.62 8.08
N THR A 180 13.50 17.83 8.00
CA THR A 180 13.70 16.82 6.95
C THR A 180 13.70 15.44 7.61
N THR A 181 12.85 14.53 7.13
CA THR A 181 12.81 13.14 7.64
C THR A 181 13.24 12.16 6.57
N LEU A 182 14.22 11.33 6.91
CA LEU A 182 14.83 10.35 6.02
C LEU A 182 14.66 8.93 6.55
N ASN A 183 14.52 7.95 5.66
CA ASN A 183 14.58 6.53 6.02
C ASN A 183 16.02 6.09 6.27
N GLU A 184 16.20 4.81 6.59
CA GLU A 184 17.48 4.17 6.92
C GLU A 184 18.55 4.35 5.84
N ASN A 185 18.11 4.49 4.59
CA ASN A 185 18.97 4.67 3.41
C ASN A 185 19.23 6.15 3.08
N GLY A 186 18.75 7.09 3.90
CA GLY A 186 18.87 8.52 3.66
C GLY A 186 17.87 9.07 2.63
N GLN A 187 16.81 8.33 2.30
CA GLN A 187 15.78 8.79 1.36
C GLN A 187 14.67 9.53 2.09
N PRO A 188 14.08 10.58 1.51
CA PRO A 188 12.95 11.28 2.12
C PRO A 188 11.75 10.40 2.42
N ILE A 189 11.09 10.66 3.55
CA ILE A 189 9.85 9.99 3.94
C ILE A 189 8.69 10.98 3.81
N VAL A 190 7.72 10.63 2.97
CA VAL A 190 6.48 11.36 2.77
C VAL A 190 5.51 11.09 3.92
N ALA A 191 4.70 12.08 4.28
CA ALA A 191 3.66 11.99 5.30
C ALA A 191 4.16 11.53 6.68
N GLN A 192 5.42 11.80 7.01
CA GLN A 192 5.97 11.57 8.33
C GLN A 192 5.54 12.71 9.26
N ARG A 193 4.90 12.37 10.38
CA ARG A 193 4.53 13.37 11.39
C ARG A 193 5.77 13.84 12.16
N VAL A 194 5.86 15.15 12.33
CA VAL A 194 6.85 15.82 13.17
C VAL A 194 6.16 16.76 14.16
N TRP A 195 6.85 17.11 15.24
CA TRP A 195 6.34 17.93 16.32
C TRP A 195 7.21 19.16 16.58
N GLN A 196 6.54 20.29 16.79
CA GLN A 196 7.06 21.48 17.47
C GLN A 196 6.33 21.58 18.82
N GLU A 197 7.06 21.39 19.90
CA GLU A 197 6.56 21.43 21.28
C GLU A 197 7.00 22.73 21.96
N TRP A 198 6.14 23.32 22.79
CA TRP A 198 6.45 24.47 23.65
C TRP A 198 5.78 24.27 25.02
N PRO A 199 6.07 25.09 26.05
CA PRO A 199 5.56 24.83 27.40
C PRO A 199 4.03 24.73 27.45
N GLY A 200 3.54 23.52 27.74
CA GLY A 200 2.12 23.22 27.92
C GLY A 200 1.34 22.88 26.65
N ASP A 201 1.94 22.91 25.46
CA ASP A 201 1.24 22.64 24.19
C ASP A 201 2.19 22.21 23.05
N ARG A 202 1.65 21.75 21.93
CA ARG A 202 2.42 21.27 20.76
C ARG A 202 1.62 21.37 19.46
N ALA A 203 2.32 21.64 18.36
CA ALA A 203 1.79 21.52 17.00
C ALA A 203 2.45 20.36 16.25
N SER A 204 1.72 19.77 15.32
CA SER A 204 2.26 18.79 14.37
C SER A 204 2.00 19.19 12.93
N LYS A 205 2.87 18.68 12.05
CA LYS A 205 2.71 18.70 10.60
C LYS A 205 3.19 17.38 10.02
N MET A 206 2.75 17.10 8.80
CA MET A 206 3.25 16.01 7.98
C MET A 206 4.30 16.54 7.01
N THR A 207 5.32 15.74 6.71
CA THR A 207 6.27 16.01 5.61
C THR A 207 5.62 15.85 4.25
N GLY A 208 6.04 16.69 3.30
CA GLY A 208 5.64 16.60 1.90
C GLY A 208 6.40 15.53 1.12
N ASP A 209 6.25 15.55 -0.20
CA ASP A 209 6.83 14.55 -1.12
C ASP A 209 8.37 14.51 -1.10
N ASP A 210 9.01 15.59 -0.69
CA ASP A 210 10.46 15.74 -0.52
C ASP A 210 10.92 15.39 0.91
N GLY A 211 10.02 14.90 1.76
CA GLY A 211 10.27 14.59 3.16
C GLY A 211 10.55 15.82 4.02
N VAL A 212 10.16 17.01 3.56
CA VAL A 212 10.37 18.28 4.27
C VAL A 212 9.04 18.85 4.76
N THR A 213 9.08 19.53 5.90
CA THR A 213 8.01 20.45 6.35
C THR A 213 8.62 21.52 7.24
N ASP A 214 7.84 22.53 7.61
CA ASP A 214 8.34 23.66 8.39
C ASP A 214 7.31 24.17 9.41
N PHE A 215 7.78 24.83 10.46
CA PHE A 215 6.92 25.58 11.39
C PHE A 215 7.39 27.02 11.46
N ASN A 216 6.45 27.96 11.39
CA ASN A 216 6.73 29.35 11.71
C ASN A 216 7.03 29.47 13.21
N MET A 217 8.01 30.30 13.55
CA MET A 217 8.29 30.71 14.92
C MET A 217 7.57 32.03 15.22
N SER A 218 6.94 32.12 16.39
CA SER A 218 6.23 33.32 16.82
C SER A 218 7.17 34.37 17.43
N GLY A 219 6.76 35.65 17.41
CA GLY A 219 7.48 36.73 18.09
C GLY A 219 7.61 36.53 19.61
N ASP A 220 6.70 35.75 20.20
CA ASP A 220 6.70 35.41 21.62
C ASP A 220 7.75 34.34 21.98
N SER A 221 8.39 33.73 20.98
CA SER A 221 9.52 32.80 21.18
C SER A 221 10.88 33.51 21.35
N SER A 222 10.86 34.81 21.63
CA SER A 222 12.08 35.60 21.78
C SER A 222 12.83 35.25 23.06
N PHE A 223 14.16 35.14 22.96
CA PHE A 223 15.03 34.86 24.11
C PHE A 223 16.40 35.55 23.97
N SER A 224 17.13 35.68 25.08
CA SER A 224 18.46 36.30 25.15
C SER A 224 19.54 35.27 25.53
N PRO A 225 20.27 34.70 24.56
CA PRO A 225 21.33 33.73 24.83
C PRO A 225 22.40 34.22 25.82
N GLU A 226 22.76 35.50 25.75
CA GLU A 226 23.78 36.12 26.62
C GLU A 226 23.38 36.14 28.11
N ARG A 227 22.09 36.01 28.41
CA ARG A 227 21.57 35.89 29.79
C ARG A 227 21.42 34.43 30.24
N GLY A 228 21.85 33.48 29.43
CA GLY A 228 21.63 32.05 29.65
C GLY A 228 20.20 31.60 29.34
N GLU A 229 19.39 32.44 28.69
CA GLU A 229 18.03 32.06 28.29
C GLU A 229 18.07 31.12 27.07
N HIS A 230 17.02 30.32 26.91
CA HIS A 230 16.81 29.44 25.76
C HIS A 230 15.41 29.69 25.19
N GLY A 231 15.24 29.45 23.89
CA GLY A 231 13.94 29.57 23.24
C GLY A 231 12.98 28.44 23.68
N PRO A 232 11.66 28.64 23.53
CA PRO A 232 10.65 27.74 24.07
C PRO A 232 10.47 26.45 23.26
N TYR A 233 10.97 26.38 22.02
CA TYR A 233 10.63 25.30 21.11
C TYR A 233 11.52 24.07 21.26
N THR A 234 10.87 22.91 21.21
CA THR A 234 11.48 21.59 21.09
C THR A 234 11.01 20.90 19.81
N ALA A 235 11.93 20.32 19.04
CA ALA A 235 11.65 19.61 17.80
C ALA A 235 11.96 18.12 17.91
N TYR A 236 11.06 17.28 17.38
CA TYR A 236 11.26 15.83 17.27
C TYR A 236 10.32 15.18 16.23
N VAL A 237 10.56 13.91 15.90
CA VAL A 237 9.76 13.14 14.92
C VAL A 237 8.89 12.10 15.63
N ASP A 238 7.65 11.91 15.14
CA ASP A 238 6.68 10.99 15.75
C ASP A 238 6.92 9.51 15.40
N GLY A 239 6.32 8.62 16.19
CA GLY A 239 6.15 7.19 15.87
C GLY A 239 7.28 6.23 16.26
N LEU A 240 8.48 6.73 16.58
CA LEU A 240 9.59 5.96 17.15
C LEU A 240 10.25 6.77 18.27
N PRO A 241 11.10 6.17 19.15
CA PRO A 241 12.00 6.97 19.97
C PRO A 241 12.75 7.97 19.09
N SER A 242 12.86 9.24 19.51
CA SER A 242 13.41 10.31 18.68
C SER A 242 14.37 11.16 19.48
N ASP A 243 15.51 11.47 18.86
CA ASP A 243 16.37 12.55 19.33
C ASP A 243 15.54 13.84 19.31
N LYS A 244 15.73 14.68 20.33
CA LYS A 244 15.07 15.98 20.45
C LYS A 244 16.09 17.11 20.41
N VAL A 245 15.68 18.22 19.81
CA VAL A 245 16.42 19.49 19.84
C VAL A 245 15.58 20.49 20.62
N ALA A 246 16.10 21.06 21.70
CA ALA A 246 15.37 21.97 22.57
C ALA A 246 16.12 23.31 22.72
N GLY A 247 15.37 24.38 22.99
CA GLY A 247 15.92 25.72 23.19
C GLY A 247 15.79 26.66 21.98
N MET A 248 15.05 26.27 20.94
CA MET A 248 14.92 27.07 19.71
C MET A 248 13.86 28.16 19.85
N GLY A 249 14.02 29.23 19.08
CA GLY A 249 13.17 30.42 19.10
C GLY A 249 13.84 31.58 18.36
N LEU A 250 13.42 32.80 18.62
CA LEU A 250 13.98 33.99 17.98
C LEU A 250 15.00 34.70 18.92
N PRO A 251 16.32 34.49 18.76
CA PRO A 251 17.29 35.17 19.62
C PRO A 251 17.18 36.68 19.40
N LEU A 252 16.79 37.41 20.44
CA LEU A 252 16.53 38.86 20.42
C LEU A 252 15.64 39.32 19.25
N LYS A 253 14.59 38.55 18.94
CA LYS A 253 13.65 38.79 17.81
C LYS A 253 14.28 38.82 16.41
N ARG A 254 15.50 38.30 16.23
CA ARG A 254 16.15 38.25 14.92
C ARG A 254 15.47 37.25 13.99
N HIS A 255 15.41 37.56 12.70
CA HIS A 255 14.91 36.65 11.68
C HIS A 255 15.94 35.54 11.44
N VAL A 256 15.65 34.34 11.96
CA VAL A 256 16.55 33.19 11.92
C VAL A 256 15.80 31.94 11.50
N CYS A 257 16.51 30.94 11.01
CA CYS A 257 15.93 29.62 10.77
C CYS A 257 16.77 28.50 11.39
N PHE A 258 16.11 27.39 11.68
CA PHE A 258 16.75 26.15 12.10
C PHE A 258 16.46 25.08 11.06
N GLU A 259 17.50 24.46 10.50
CA GLU A 259 17.36 23.34 9.56
C GLU A 259 17.74 22.05 10.26
N LEU A 260 16.77 21.16 10.44
CA LEU A 260 16.91 19.93 11.21
C LEU A 260 16.63 18.71 10.33
N THR A 261 17.52 17.72 10.36
CA THR A 261 17.35 16.46 9.62
C THR A 261 17.41 15.27 10.55
N TRP A 262 16.37 14.44 10.52
CA TRP A 262 16.35 13.13 11.18
C TRP A 262 16.43 12.00 10.18
N ARG A 263 17.09 10.91 10.57
CA ARG A 263 17.15 9.68 9.81
C ARG A 263 16.73 8.50 10.69
N LYS A 264 15.82 7.65 10.18
CA LYS A 264 15.58 6.35 10.82
C LYS A 264 16.90 5.60 10.92
N THR A 265 17.26 5.18 12.12
CA THR A 265 18.53 4.54 12.39
C THR A 265 18.30 3.36 13.32
N LEU A 266 18.99 2.25 13.07
CA LEU A 266 18.98 1.12 13.97
C LEU A 266 19.98 1.35 15.10
N LYS A 267 19.57 1.14 16.36
CA LYS A 267 20.51 1.17 17.48
C LYS A 267 21.36 -0.10 17.46
N GLY A 268 22.66 0.05 17.17
CA GLY A 268 23.59 -1.07 17.06
C GLY A 268 23.46 -1.84 15.75
N ASN A 269 23.96 -3.07 15.73
CA ASN A 269 23.87 -3.94 14.55
C ASN A 269 22.46 -4.53 14.41
N ALA A 270 22.09 -4.91 13.18
CA ALA A 270 20.92 -5.75 12.96
C ALA A 270 20.99 -6.97 13.91
N PRO A 271 19.89 -7.34 14.61
CA PRO A 271 19.90 -8.50 15.47
C PRO A 271 20.40 -9.70 14.66
N VAL A 272 21.30 -10.50 15.24
CA VAL A 272 21.79 -11.70 14.57
C VAL A 272 20.57 -12.56 14.22
N ALA A 273 20.41 -12.88 12.94
CA ALA A 273 19.23 -13.60 12.49
C ALA A 273 19.43 -15.10 12.73
N ASN A 274 19.22 -15.55 13.97
CA ASN A 274 19.45 -16.94 14.40
C ASN A 274 18.23 -17.59 15.07
N SER A 275 17.10 -16.88 15.22
CA SER A 275 15.85 -17.52 15.65
C SER A 275 15.22 -18.35 14.53
N SER A 276 14.32 -19.27 14.92
CA SER A 276 13.47 -19.99 13.97
C SER A 276 12.02 -20.06 14.42
N LEU A 277 11.09 -20.18 13.45
CA LEU A 277 9.68 -20.46 13.70
C LEU A 277 9.28 -21.68 12.89
N THR A 278 8.82 -22.72 13.56
CA THR A 278 8.35 -23.97 12.94
C THR A 278 6.89 -24.22 13.28
N GLY A 279 6.29 -25.21 12.62
CA GLY A 279 4.95 -25.66 12.96
C GLY A 279 4.33 -26.55 11.91
N LYS A 280 3.11 -27.00 12.20
CA LYS A 280 2.29 -27.83 11.33
C LYS A 280 0.91 -27.24 11.13
N ILE A 281 0.48 -27.18 9.88
CA ILE A 281 -0.87 -26.82 9.47
C ILE A 281 -1.62 -28.08 9.06
N SER A 282 -2.57 -28.51 9.90
CA SER A 282 -3.40 -29.69 9.64
C SER A 282 -4.63 -29.33 8.80
N ASN A 283 -5.05 -30.27 7.94
CA ASN A 283 -6.18 -30.11 7.01
C ASN A 283 -6.05 -28.91 6.05
N ALA A 284 -4.82 -28.49 5.77
CA ALA A 284 -4.57 -27.39 4.85
C ALA A 284 -5.05 -27.73 3.43
N PRO A 285 -5.71 -26.81 2.72
CA PRO A 285 -6.00 -27.00 1.31
C PRO A 285 -4.70 -27.12 0.51
N ARG A 286 -4.76 -27.85 -0.61
CA ARG A 286 -3.59 -28.07 -1.46
C ARG A 286 -3.00 -26.73 -1.92
N GLY A 287 -1.71 -26.51 -1.69
CA GLY A 287 -1.01 -25.27 -2.04
C GLY A 287 -1.16 -24.13 -1.02
N ALA A 288 -1.71 -24.40 0.17
CA ALA A 288 -1.71 -23.43 1.25
C ALA A 288 -0.28 -23.01 1.63
N GLN A 289 -0.13 -21.75 2.00
CA GLN A 289 1.11 -21.14 2.45
C GLN A 289 0.92 -20.53 3.83
N VAL A 290 2.03 -20.39 4.53
CA VAL A 290 2.13 -19.59 5.74
C VAL A 290 2.92 -18.33 5.46
N THR A 291 2.54 -17.21 6.06
CA THR A 291 3.25 -15.95 5.96
C THR A 291 3.52 -15.42 7.36
N ILE A 292 4.76 -15.06 7.65
CA ILE A 292 5.11 -14.31 8.84
C ILE A 292 5.30 -12.85 8.51
N THR A 293 4.88 -11.99 9.44
CA THR A 293 5.06 -10.55 9.33
C THR A 293 5.58 -9.98 10.65
N ALA A 294 6.64 -9.18 10.58
CA ALA A 294 7.15 -8.37 11.68
C ALA A 294 7.79 -7.10 11.12
N HIS A 295 7.29 -5.92 11.49
CA HIS A 295 7.78 -4.63 10.97
C HIS A 295 7.91 -4.62 9.43
N ALA A 296 9.13 -4.55 8.88
CA ALA A 296 9.42 -4.57 7.44
C ALA A 296 9.68 -5.99 6.88
N ILE A 297 9.64 -7.02 7.72
CA ILE A 297 9.85 -8.42 7.32
C ILE A 297 8.49 -9.01 6.96
N SER A 298 8.36 -9.46 5.72
CA SER A 298 7.30 -10.36 5.28
C SER A 298 7.94 -11.54 4.56
N LYS A 299 7.74 -12.76 5.10
CA LYS A 299 8.26 -14.00 4.49
C LYS A 299 7.13 -14.99 4.36
N SER A 300 7.02 -15.62 3.19
CA SER A 300 6.06 -16.70 2.95
C SER A 300 6.78 -18.03 2.75
N PHE A 301 6.15 -19.12 3.19
CA PHE A 301 6.66 -20.47 3.07
C PHE A 301 5.52 -21.39 2.62
N ALA A 302 5.76 -22.17 1.56
CA ALA A 302 4.82 -23.17 1.09
C ALA A 302 4.91 -24.41 1.99
N LEU A 303 3.77 -24.92 2.44
CA LEU A 303 3.74 -26.11 3.30
C LEU A 303 4.32 -27.32 2.57
N ASP A 304 5.01 -28.19 3.30
CA ASP A 304 5.39 -29.50 2.77
C ASP A 304 4.17 -30.42 2.58
N ASN A 305 4.37 -31.59 1.97
CA ASN A 305 3.30 -32.57 1.71
C ASN A 305 2.61 -33.11 2.98
N THR A 306 3.18 -32.84 4.16
CA THR A 306 2.65 -33.24 5.47
C THR A 306 2.12 -32.06 6.29
N GLY A 307 2.13 -30.86 5.71
CA GLY A 307 1.63 -29.62 6.32
C GLY A 307 2.65 -28.89 7.20
N ASN A 308 3.92 -29.29 7.25
CA ASN A 308 4.91 -28.58 8.08
C ASN A 308 5.50 -27.37 7.35
N TYR A 309 5.99 -26.42 8.15
CA TYR A 309 6.74 -25.27 7.68
C TYR A 309 7.89 -24.93 8.63
N SER A 310 8.90 -24.23 8.10
CA SER A 310 10.03 -23.74 8.87
C SER A 310 10.57 -22.44 8.32
N PHE A 311 10.57 -21.41 9.15
CA PHE A 311 11.29 -20.17 8.92
C PHE A 311 12.56 -20.18 9.76
N THR A 312 13.71 -20.05 9.13
CA THR A 312 15.00 -19.94 9.80
C THR A 312 15.59 -18.54 9.60
N GLN A 313 16.63 -18.26 10.38
CA GLN A 313 17.35 -16.99 10.33
C GLN A 313 16.42 -15.79 10.48
N LEU A 314 15.67 -15.81 11.57
CA LEU A 314 14.79 -14.72 11.95
C LEU A 314 15.51 -13.83 12.96
N PRO A 315 15.56 -12.50 12.73
CA PRO A 315 15.97 -11.54 13.74
C PRO A 315 15.04 -11.56 14.95
N ALA A 316 15.55 -11.08 16.07
CA ALA A 316 14.71 -10.77 17.23
C ALA A 316 13.59 -9.81 16.83
N GLY A 317 12.39 -10.03 17.37
CA GLY A 317 11.21 -9.25 17.05
C GLY A 317 9.92 -9.96 17.42
N VAL A 318 8.80 -9.26 17.24
CA VAL A 318 7.46 -9.82 17.50
C VAL A 318 6.78 -10.06 16.16
N TYR A 319 6.41 -11.31 15.90
CA TYR A 319 5.86 -11.76 14.62
C TYR A 319 4.37 -12.14 14.73
N SER A 320 3.64 -11.96 13.64
CA SER A 320 2.35 -12.60 13.41
C SER A 320 2.46 -13.68 12.33
N LEU A 321 1.69 -14.77 12.45
CA LEU A 321 1.59 -15.84 11.48
C LEU A 321 0.21 -15.84 10.81
N ALA A 322 0.18 -15.78 9.50
CA ALA A 322 -1.00 -15.92 8.67
C ALA A 322 -0.96 -17.20 7.82
N VAL A 323 -2.13 -17.78 7.56
CA VAL A 323 -2.30 -19.00 6.76
C VAL A 323 -3.30 -18.72 5.63
N SER A 324 -3.00 -19.16 4.41
CA SER A 324 -3.79 -18.88 3.19
C SER A 324 -5.29 -19.18 3.35
N GLY A 325 -6.16 -18.17 3.36
CA GLY A 325 -7.61 -18.37 3.49
C GLY A 325 -8.13 -18.56 4.92
N ALA A 326 -7.25 -18.68 5.92
CA ALA A 326 -7.63 -18.59 7.34
C ALA A 326 -7.27 -17.21 7.95
N GLY A 327 -6.43 -16.42 7.28
CA GLY A 327 -5.98 -15.12 7.79
C GLY A 327 -4.90 -15.27 8.88
N ILE A 328 -4.80 -14.29 9.77
CA ILE A 328 -3.82 -14.34 10.88
C ILE A 328 -4.31 -15.33 11.94
N VAL A 329 -3.51 -16.37 12.20
CA VAL A 329 -3.84 -17.44 13.14
C VAL A 329 -3.12 -17.30 14.48
N LYS A 330 -2.02 -16.53 14.53
CA LYS A 330 -1.28 -16.24 15.75
C LYS A 330 -0.63 -14.86 15.70
N PHE A 331 -0.76 -14.12 16.80
CA PHE A 331 -0.07 -12.85 17.06
C PHE A 331 0.99 -13.05 18.15
N ASP A 332 1.83 -12.03 18.32
CA ASP A 332 2.76 -11.86 19.43
C ASP A 332 3.76 -13.01 19.61
N ILE A 333 4.25 -13.56 18.49
CA ILE A 333 5.32 -14.56 18.50
C ILE A 333 6.64 -13.84 18.76
N ALA A 334 7.08 -13.83 20.01
CA ALA A 334 8.32 -13.19 20.42
C ALA A 334 9.55 -14.05 20.08
N LEU A 335 10.43 -13.51 19.24
CA LEU A 335 11.73 -14.07 18.91
C LEU A 335 12.84 -13.20 19.49
N ASP A 336 13.91 -13.83 19.98
CA ASP A 336 14.98 -13.16 20.75
C ASP A 336 16.36 -13.24 20.09
N SER A 337 16.42 -13.57 18.80
CA SER A 337 17.62 -13.87 17.99
C SER A 337 18.28 -15.22 18.23
N THR A 338 17.83 -16.03 19.18
CA THR A 338 18.43 -17.35 19.47
C THR A 338 17.41 -18.47 19.63
N ASN A 339 16.16 -18.12 19.95
CA ASN A 339 15.11 -19.06 20.27
C ASN A 339 14.42 -19.68 19.04
N THR A 340 13.76 -20.80 19.28
CA THR A 340 12.83 -21.43 18.34
C THR A 340 11.41 -21.34 18.90
N ALA A 341 10.49 -20.79 18.10
CA ALA A 341 9.06 -20.82 18.39
C ALA A 341 8.38 -21.92 17.56
N GLN A 342 7.31 -22.49 18.09
CA GLN A 342 6.46 -23.44 17.38
C GLN A 342 5.01 -22.97 17.40
N VAL A 343 4.35 -22.97 16.26
CA VAL A 343 2.92 -22.62 16.14
C VAL A 343 2.22 -23.61 15.23
N ASP A 344 1.25 -24.35 15.78
CA ASP A 344 0.44 -25.28 15.01
C ASP A 344 -0.95 -24.69 14.76
N TYR A 345 -1.54 -25.01 13.61
CA TYR A 345 -2.91 -24.62 13.27
C TYR A 345 -3.64 -25.76 12.57
N THR A 346 -4.96 -25.85 12.77
CA THR A 346 -5.80 -26.84 12.08
C THR A 346 -6.91 -26.09 11.38
N TYR A 347 -7.05 -26.25 10.07
CA TYR A 347 -8.22 -25.73 9.38
C TYR A 347 -9.48 -26.37 9.95
N PRO A 348 -10.56 -25.59 10.14
CA PRO A 348 -11.84 -26.17 10.48
C PRO A 348 -12.21 -27.14 9.36
N THR A 349 -12.47 -28.41 9.72
CA THR A 349 -12.92 -29.42 8.77
C THR A 349 -14.37 -29.08 8.39
N GLN A 350 -14.55 -28.30 7.33
CA GLN A 350 -15.87 -28.18 6.72
C GLN A 350 -16.18 -29.51 6.04
N LYS A 351 -17.25 -30.18 6.46
CA LYS A 351 -17.72 -31.37 5.77
C LYS A 351 -18.06 -30.97 4.33
N LEU A 352 -17.68 -31.82 3.37
CA LEU A 352 -17.92 -31.56 1.94
C LEU A 352 -19.42 -31.29 1.69
N GLU A 353 -20.27 -31.98 2.42
CA GLU A 353 -21.73 -31.84 2.39
C GLU A 353 -22.20 -30.44 2.79
N ASP A 354 -21.55 -29.81 3.80
CA ASP A 354 -21.89 -28.46 4.26
C ASP A 354 -21.44 -27.39 3.25
N ALA A 355 -20.29 -27.60 2.60
CA ALA A 355 -19.79 -26.72 1.54
C ALA A 355 -20.66 -26.80 0.27
N ILE A 356 -21.08 -28.01 -0.13
CA ILE A 356 -22.01 -28.22 -1.24
C ILE A 356 -23.37 -27.58 -0.92
N LEU A 357 -23.89 -27.75 0.30
CA LEU A 357 -25.17 -27.18 0.71
C LEU A 357 -25.14 -25.66 0.77
N ALA A 358 -24.04 -25.05 1.25
CA ALA A 358 -23.85 -23.60 1.23
C ALA A 358 -23.87 -23.06 -0.21
N ARG A 359 -23.12 -23.70 -1.11
CA ARG A 359 -23.05 -23.30 -2.52
C ARG A 359 -24.38 -23.50 -3.25
N ALA A 360 -25.11 -24.57 -2.96
CA ALA A 360 -26.43 -24.83 -3.55
C ALA A 360 -27.49 -23.79 -3.14
N LYS A 361 -27.37 -23.20 -1.95
CA LYS A 361 -28.25 -22.14 -1.43
C LYS A 361 -28.01 -20.77 -2.06
N GLU A 362 -26.86 -20.57 -2.72
CA GLU A 362 -26.57 -19.33 -3.45
C GLU A 362 -27.27 -19.24 -4.81
N PHE A 363 -27.80 -20.36 -5.30
CA PHE A 363 -28.62 -20.38 -6.51
C PHE A 363 -30.09 -20.19 -6.13
N THR A 364 -30.76 -19.24 -6.77
CA THR A 364 -32.22 -19.14 -6.68
C THR A 364 -32.81 -20.22 -7.58
N TRP A 365 -33.32 -21.29 -6.99
CA TRP A 365 -34.06 -22.32 -7.71
C TRP A 365 -35.33 -21.66 -8.24
N MET A 366 -35.71 -21.90 -9.51
CA MET A 366 -37.00 -21.41 -9.99
C MET A 366 -38.09 -21.92 -9.04
N PRO A 367 -38.97 -21.06 -8.50
CA PRO A 367 -40.08 -21.51 -7.67
C PRO A 367 -40.99 -22.38 -8.54
N ILE A 368 -40.88 -23.70 -8.40
CA ILE A 368 -41.75 -24.63 -9.11
C ILE A 368 -43.08 -24.64 -8.37
N ASN A 369 -44.09 -23.98 -8.93
CA ASN A 369 -45.46 -24.08 -8.46
C ASN A 369 -46.05 -25.44 -8.90
N THR A 370 -45.92 -26.47 -8.07
CA THR A 370 -46.42 -27.81 -8.38
C THR A 370 -47.96 -27.91 -8.42
N ASP A 371 -48.65 -26.86 -7.96
CA ASP A 371 -50.11 -26.77 -8.02
C ASP A 371 -50.63 -26.12 -9.30
N ALA A 372 -49.74 -25.54 -10.13
CA ALA A 372 -50.11 -24.90 -11.38
C ALA A 372 -50.73 -25.88 -12.38
N ALA A 373 -51.75 -25.42 -13.11
CA ALA A 373 -52.46 -26.22 -14.11
C ALA A 373 -51.51 -26.73 -15.23
N LEU A 374 -50.60 -25.87 -15.70
CA LEU A 374 -49.63 -26.23 -16.74
C LEU A 374 -48.62 -27.26 -16.23
N TYR A 375 -48.16 -27.15 -14.97
CA TYR A 375 -47.27 -28.13 -14.36
C TYR A 375 -47.93 -29.50 -14.24
N ARG A 376 -49.14 -29.57 -13.68
CA ARG A 376 -49.88 -30.84 -13.52
C ARG A 376 -50.19 -31.48 -14.87
N PHE A 377 -50.60 -30.68 -15.85
CA PHE A 377 -50.81 -31.16 -17.22
C PHE A 377 -49.52 -31.70 -17.85
N ALA A 378 -48.40 -30.99 -17.68
CA ALA A 378 -47.10 -31.42 -18.18
C ALA A 378 -46.62 -32.74 -17.56
N GLN A 379 -46.80 -32.92 -16.24
CA GLN A 379 -46.45 -34.17 -15.56
C GLN A 379 -47.31 -35.33 -16.06
N ALA A 380 -48.64 -35.14 -16.19
CA ALA A 380 -49.53 -36.17 -16.71
C ALA A 380 -49.21 -36.57 -18.16
N ASN A 381 -48.60 -35.67 -18.93
CA ASN A 381 -48.22 -35.89 -20.33
C ASN A 381 -46.74 -36.20 -20.55
N ASN A 382 -45.97 -36.46 -19.48
CA ASN A 382 -44.54 -36.76 -19.52
C ASN A 382 -43.71 -35.71 -20.29
N LEU A 383 -43.99 -34.41 -20.11
CA LEU A 383 -43.28 -33.32 -20.81
C LEU A 383 -42.00 -32.85 -20.08
N GLY A 384 -41.72 -33.40 -18.89
CA GLY A 384 -40.52 -33.11 -18.09
C GLY A 384 -40.71 -31.95 -17.10
N TYR A 385 -39.59 -31.33 -16.71
CA TYR A 385 -39.59 -30.21 -15.77
C TYR A 385 -39.70 -28.86 -16.49
N PRO A 386 -40.30 -27.84 -15.85
CA PRO A 386 -40.34 -26.50 -16.42
C PRO A 386 -38.92 -25.94 -16.59
N GLN A 387 -38.71 -25.23 -17.69
CA GLN A 387 -37.45 -24.57 -18.05
C GLN A 387 -37.58 -23.04 -18.02
N THR A 388 -38.81 -22.55 -17.90
CA THR A 388 -39.14 -21.14 -17.75
C THR A 388 -40.17 -20.97 -16.64
N ASP A 389 -40.31 -19.73 -16.15
CA ASP A 389 -41.53 -19.32 -15.48
C ASP A 389 -42.70 -19.28 -16.49
N GLU A 390 -43.92 -19.12 -15.98
CA GLU A 390 -45.09 -18.83 -16.78
C GLU A 390 -44.97 -17.41 -17.39
N PHE A 391 -45.35 -17.26 -18.66
CA PHE A 391 -45.37 -15.95 -19.33
C PHE A 391 -46.60 -15.77 -20.21
N GLU A 392 -47.04 -14.53 -20.38
CA GLU A 392 -48.16 -14.18 -21.25
C GLU A 392 -47.75 -14.13 -22.73
N ALA A 393 -48.62 -14.65 -23.60
CA ALA A 393 -48.55 -14.48 -25.05
C ALA A 393 -49.92 -14.00 -25.58
N THR A 394 -49.94 -13.28 -26.70
CA THR A 394 -51.18 -12.84 -27.35
C THR A 394 -51.27 -13.37 -28.77
N PHE A 395 -52.42 -13.93 -29.14
CA PHE A 395 -52.71 -14.39 -30.51
C PHE A 395 -54.15 -14.04 -30.86
N ASN A 396 -54.39 -13.40 -32.01
CA ASN A 396 -55.72 -12.93 -32.44
C ASN A 396 -56.49 -12.13 -31.35
N ASN A 397 -55.80 -11.24 -30.64
CA ASN A 397 -56.32 -10.46 -29.51
C ASN A 397 -56.73 -11.27 -28.26
N GLU A 398 -56.43 -12.56 -28.20
CA GLU A 398 -56.66 -13.40 -27.02
C GLU A 398 -55.35 -13.61 -26.25
N LYS A 399 -55.43 -13.63 -24.92
CA LYS A 399 -54.29 -13.85 -24.03
C LYS A 399 -54.13 -15.33 -23.67
N PHE A 400 -52.90 -15.79 -23.65
CA PHE A 400 -52.50 -17.14 -23.27
C PHE A 400 -51.42 -17.09 -22.18
N ILE A 401 -51.45 -18.06 -21.27
CA ILE A 401 -50.32 -18.38 -20.40
C ILE A 401 -49.55 -19.53 -21.04
N VAL A 402 -48.24 -19.38 -21.14
CA VAL A 402 -47.32 -20.31 -21.78
C VAL A 402 -46.20 -20.67 -20.81
N GLN A 403 -45.78 -21.93 -20.81
CA GLN A 403 -44.60 -22.39 -20.09
C GLN A 403 -43.84 -23.45 -20.90
N VAL A 404 -42.52 -23.34 -20.90
CA VAL A 404 -41.64 -24.28 -21.61
C VAL A 404 -41.18 -25.39 -20.66
N PHE A 405 -41.21 -26.63 -21.14
CA PHE A 405 -40.73 -27.82 -20.45
C PHE A 405 -39.65 -28.52 -21.28
N ASN A 406 -38.90 -29.44 -20.66
CA ASN A 406 -37.81 -30.17 -21.32
C ASN A 406 -38.20 -30.79 -22.68
N LEU A 407 -39.42 -31.33 -22.78
CA LEU A 407 -39.89 -32.12 -23.92
C LEU A 407 -41.05 -31.45 -24.68
N GLY A 408 -41.38 -30.21 -24.38
CA GLY A 408 -42.46 -29.51 -25.07
C GLY A 408 -42.84 -28.17 -24.46
N ILE A 409 -43.86 -27.54 -25.03
CA ILE A 409 -44.43 -26.28 -24.57
C ILE A 409 -45.87 -26.55 -24.17
N VAL A 410 -46.30 -26.05 -23.02
CA VAL A 410 -47.70 -26.11 -22.58
C VAL A 410 -48.27 -24.70 -22.58
N TYR A 411 -49.51 -24.56 -23.02
CA TYR A 411 -50.19 -23.28 -23.06
C TYR A 411 -51.70 -23.42 -22.84
N VAL A 412 -52.32 -22.35 -22.36
CA VAL A 412 -53.77 -22.27 -22.12
C VAL A 412 -54.25 -20.84 -22.29
N GLN A 413 -55.48 -20.66 -22.78
CA GLN A 413 -56.09 -19.33 -22.86
C GLN A 413 -56.45 -18.84 -21.46
N VAL A 414 -56.19 -17.57 -21.16
CA VAL A 414 -56.50 -16.97 -19.85
C VAL A 414 -58.02 -17.05 -19.62
N GLY A 415 -58.42 -17.76 -18.56
CA GLY A 415 -59.83 -17.98 -18.20
C GLY A 415 -60.40 -19.33 -18.66
N ASP A 416 -59.73 -20.07 -19.55
CA ASP A 416 -60.15 -21.40 -20.02
C ASP A 416 -59.21 -22.52 -19.50
N TRP A 417 -59.04 -22.57 -18.17
CA TRP A 417 -58.08 -23.47 -17.51
C TRP A 417 -58.38 -24.97 -17.68
N GLY A 418 -59.55 -25.33 -18.20
CA GLY A 418 -59.93 -26.71 -18.51
C GLY A 418 -59.39 -27.22 -19.85
N ASN A 419 -58.86 -26.35 -20.70
CA ASN A 419 -58.52 -26.63 -22.10
C ASN A 419 -57.02 -26.43 -22.37
N VAL A 420 -56.18 -27.02 -21.52
CA VAL A 420 -54.72 -26.93 -21.63
C VAL A 420 -54.23 -27.74 -22.85
N LYS A 421 -53.33 -27.14 -23.64
CA LYS A 421 -52.76 -27.76 -24.85
C LYS A 421 -51.24 -27.84 -24.75
N SER A 422 -50.64 -28.72 -25.54
CA SER A 422 -49.19 -28.83 -25.64
C SER A 422 -48.69 -28.99 -27.06
N LEU A 423 -47.44 -28.55 -27.26
CA LEU A 423 -46.63 -28.82 -28.43
C LEU A 423 -45.46 -29.67 -27.97
N LYS A 424 -45.34 -30.90 -28.47
CA LYS A 424 -44.17 -31.73 -28.18
C LYS A 424 -42.97 -31.20 -28.97
N LYS A 425 -41.81 -31.25 -28.33
CA LYS A 425 -40.54 -30.99 -28.99
C LYS A 425 -40.33 -32.08 -30.05
N SER A 426 -40.15 -31.64 -31.30
CA SER A 426 -39.87 -32.51 -32.46
C SER A 426 -38.52 -33.21 -32.34
#